data_AF-A0A8E2JJX8-F1
#
_entry.id   AF-A0A8E2JJX8-F1
#
_cell.length_a   1.000
_cell.length_b   1.000
_cell.length_c   1.000
_cell.angle_alpha   90.00
_cell.angle_beta   90.00
_cell.angle_gamma   90.00
#
_symmetry.space_group_name_H-M   'P 1'
#
loop_
_entity.id
_entity.type
_entity.pdbx_description
1 polymer ?
#
loop_
_entity_poly.entity_id
_entity_poly.type
_entity_poly.pdbx_seq_one_letter_code
_entity_poly.pdbx_strand_id
1 'polypeptide(L)'
;MDMTIDPDPTLDIPADASIDQSKSLAYWNSVPSTVNGMLGGYPHISRIDLQGSANFLAKLRRQISTPHPTPLPRAADCGAGIGRITKGFLVNVAARVDIVEPVKKFTDELVAAPLPTPTKPDQKTGEIGQIYNFGLQDWAPEPRSYNLIWNQWCLGHLTDTQLVTYLRRCKEGLAVKPNPGAENEGAVPFAGAWIVVKENMSTDSMENDIFDEQDSSVTRTDAKFRALFKEAGLRLVSTELQKGFPRDLYPVRIYALRAE
;
A
#
# COMPACT_ATOMS: atom_id res chain seq x y z
N MET A 1 45.58 34.25 -4.28
CA MET A 1 44.91 33.59 -3.14
C MET A 1 43.81 32.76 -3.75
N ASP A 2 44.15 31.51 -4.02
CA ASP A 2 43.27 30.53 -4.64
C ASP A 2 42.35 30.01 -3.53
N MET A 3 41.06 30.32 -3.60
CA MET A 3 40.07 29.79 -2.65
C MET A 3 39.57 28.47 -3.18
N THR A 4 40.26 27.41 -2.82
CA THR A 4 39.70 26.06 -2.86
C THR A 4 38.52 26.04 -1.91
N ILE A 5 37.30 26.05 -2.47
CA ILE A 5 36.09 25.74 -1.74
C ILE A 5 36.16 24.24 -1.47
N ASP A 6 36.49 23.86 -0.23
CA ASP A 6 36.28 22.48 0.22
C ASP A 6 34.79 22.16 0.10
N PRO A 7 34.39 21.02 -0.51
CA PRO A 7 33.01 20.58 -0.47
C PRO A 7 32.60 20.32 0.98
N ASP A 8 31.53 20.97 1.42
CA ASP A 8 30.92 20.78 2.73
C ASP A 8 30.57 19.30 2.96
N PRO A 9 31.14 18.62 3.98
CA PRO A 9 30.98 17.18 4.18
C PRO A 9 29.63 16.78 4.79
N THR A 10 28.69 17.70 5.01
CA THR A 10 27.32 17.34 5.39
C THR A 10 26.44 17.20 4.15
N LEU A 11 26.75 16.20 3.31
CA LEU A 11 25.68 15.57 2.54
C LEU A 11 24.80 14.86 3.57
N ASP A 12 23.70 15.49 3.97
CA ASP A 12 22.67 14.86 4.80
C ASP A 12 22.33 13.52 4.16
N ILE A 13 22.77 12.44 4.79
CA ILE A 13 22.56 11.08 4.31
C ILE A 13 21.04 10.87 4.35
N PRO A 14 20.39 10.56 3.21
CA PRO A 14 18.95 10.34 3.19
C PRO A 14 18.56 9.24 4.19
N ALA A 15 17.45 9.43 4.92
CA ALA A 15 16.99 8.49 5.94
C ALA A 15 16.86 7.04 5.39
N ASP A 16 16.45 6.91 4.13
CA ASP A 16 16.26 5.61 3.46
C ASP A 16 17.56 4.90 3.07
N ALA A 17 18.69 5.61 3.09
CA ALA A 17 20.02 4.99 2.91
C ALA A 17 20.39 4.04 4.05
N SER A 18 19.70 4.14 5.20
CA SER A 18 19.90 3.28 6.36
C SER A 18 19.03 2.01 6.36
N ILE A 19 18.16 1.84 5.35
CA ILE A 19 17.31 0.65 5.24
C ILE A 19 18.17 -0.60 4.96
N ASP A 20 18.03 -1.60 5.83
CA ASP A 20 18.59 -2.93 5.69
C ASP A 20 17.46 -3.96 5.63
N GLN A 21 17.29 -4.56 4.46
CA GLN A 21 16.22 -5.55 4.23
C GLN A 21 16.39 -6.81 5.07
N SER A 22 17.62 -7.25 5.33
CA SER A 22 17.85 -8.44 6.16
C SER A 22 17.45 -8.17 7.60
N LYS A 23 17.76 -6.97 8.12
CA LYS A 23 17.34 -6.53 9.44
C LYS A 23 15.82 -6.40 9.54
N SER A 24 15.18 -5.80 8.54
CA SER A 24 13.72 -5.68 8.48
C SER A 24 13.03 -7.05 8.47
N LEU A 25 13.50 -7.98 7.65
CA LEU A 25 12.97 -9.35 7.61
C LEU A 25 13.21 -10.09 8.92
N ALA A 26 14.38 -9.94 9.56
CA ALA A 26 14.67 -10.54 10.86
C ALA A 26 13.70 -10.02 11.94
N TYR A 27 13.44 -8.71 11.97
CA TYR A 27 12.46 -8.10 12.86
C TYR A 27 11.07 -8.72 12.66
N TRP A 28 10.53 -8.70 11.44
CA TRP A 28 9.19 -9.24 11.18
C TRP A 28 9.10 -10.76 11.38
N ASN A 29 10.18 -11.51 11.14
CA ASN A 29 10.25 -12.92 11.51
C ASN A 29 10.24 -13.16 13.03
N SER A 30 10.54 -12.16 13.86
CA SER A 30 10.40 -12.24 15.32
C SER A 30 8.99 -11.86 15.82
N VAL A 31 8.26 -11.02 15.08
CA VAL A 31 6.94 -10.50 15.49
C VAL A 31 5.86 -11.59 15.48
N PRO A 32 5.03 -11.76 16.52
CA PRO A 32 3.96 -12.77 16.51
C PRO A 32 2.94 -12.60 15.38
N SER A 33 2.48 -13.71 14.78
CA SER A 33 1.43 -13.75 13.73
C SER A 33 0.05 -13.40 14.27
N THR A 34 -0.14 -12.19 14.79
CA THR A 34 -1.39 -11.72 15.42
C THR A 34 -1.69 -10.28 15.01
N VAL A 35 -2.95 -9.85 15.15
CA VAL A 35 -3.34 -8.45 14.91
C VAL A 35 -2.54 -7.48 15.79
N ASN A 36 -2.19 -7.88 17.01
CA ASN A 36 -1.35 -7.07 17.90
C ASN A 36 0.08 -6.92 17.34
N GLY A 37 0.66 -8.00 16.82
CA GLY A 37 1.98 -7.97 16.18
C GLY A 37 1.99 -7.08 14.94
N MET A 38 0.96 -7.19 14.08
CA MET A 38 0.87 -6.39 12.85
C MET A 38 0.66 -4.90 13.11
N LEU A 39 0.19 -4.53 14.31
CA LEU A 39 -0.12 -3.15 14.68
C LEU A 39 0.81 -2.62 15.77
N GLY A 40 1.98 -3.26 15.98
CA GLY A 40 3.00 -2.77 16.91
C GLY A 40 2.49 -2.58 18.35
N GLY A 41 1.53 -3.41 18.80
CA GLY A 41 0.92 -3.26 20.13
C GLY A 41 -0.36 -2.42 20.18
N TYR A 42 -0.90 -1.98 19.05
CA TYR A 42 -2.13 -1.17 18.97
C TYR A 42 -3.32 -1.90 18.33
N PRO A 43 -3.72 -3.12 18.77
CA PRO A 43 -4.75 -3.91 18.11
C PRO A 43 -6.13 -3.24 18.10
N HIS A 44 -6.39 -2.36 19.08
CA HIS A 44 -7.63 -1.61 19.23
C HIS A 44 -7.90 -0.63 18.08
N ILE A 45 -6.87 -0.20 17.33
CA ILE A 45 -7.06 0.70 16.17
C ILE A 45 -7.54 -0.05 14.93
N SER A 46 -7.45 -1.39 14.90
CA SER A 46 -7.75 -2.20 13.71
C SER A 46 -9.15 -1.92 13.14
N ARG A 47 -10.17 -1.85 13.99
CA ARG A 47 -11.55 -1.62 13.56
C ARG A 47 -11.73 -0.24 12.89
N ILE A 48 -11.16 0.80 13.49
CA ILE A 48 -11.29 2.17 12.99
C ILE A 48 -10.44 2.40 11.73
N ASP A 49 -9.31 1.71 11.64
CA ASP A 49 -8.50 1.63 10.43
C ASP A 49 -9.27 1.04 9.25
N LEU A 50 -9.83 -0.17 9.43
CA LEU A 50 -10.59 -0.88 8.40
C LEU A 50 -11.83 -0.11 7.95
N GLN A 51 -12.54 0.51 8.90
CA GLN A 51 -13.70 1.35 8.59
C GLN A 51 -13.29 2.60 7.78
N GLY A 52 -12.16 3.23 8.13
CA GLY A 52 -11.61 4.35 7.38
C GLY A 52 -11.27 3.96 5.94
N SER A 53 -10.64 2.80 5.75
CA SER A 53 -10.29 2.24 4.44
C SER A 53 -11.54 1.96 3.58
N ALA A 54 -12.56 1.33 4.15
CA ALA A 54 -13.82 1.06 3.46
C ALA A 54 -14.55 2.35 3.05
N ASN A 55 -14.60 3.34 3.95
CA ASN A 55 -15.22 4.63 3.68
C ASN A 55 -14.48 5.40 2.58
N PHE A 56 -13.15 5.38 2.61
CA PHE A 56 -12.33 6.03 1.58
C PHE A 56 -12.59 5.42 0.20
N LEU A 57 -12.56 4.09 0.08
CA LEU A 57 -12.82 3.42 -1.21
C LEU A 57 -14.25 3.70 -1.70
N ALA A 58 -15.25 3.71 -0.81
CA ALA A 58 -16.62 4.04 -1.16
C ALA A 58 -16.77 5.49 -1.68
N LYS A 59 -16.06 6.45 -1.09
CA LYS A 59 -15.99 7.84 -1.61
C LYS A 59 -15.30 7.88 -2.97
N LEU A 60 -14.15 7.22 -3.10
CA LEU A 60 -13.36 7.18 -4.32
C LEU A 60 -14.14 6.62 -5.51
N ARG A 61 -14.93 5.55 -5.30
CA ARG A 61 -15.82 4.99 -6.33
C ARG A 61 -16.92 5.95 -6.78
N ARG A 62 -17.46 6.77 -5.87
CA ARG A 62 -18.49 7.77 -6.20
C ARG A 62 -17.96 8.97 -6.99
N GLN A 63 -16.64 9.19 -6.99
CA GLN A 63 -16.01 10.28 -7.75
C GLN A 63 -15.86 9.98 -9.25
N ILE A 64 -16.06 8.73 -9.67
CA ILE A 64 -16.00 8.35 -11.08
C ILE A 64 -17.43 8.19 -11.63
N SER A 65 -17.70 8.83 -12.76
CA SER A 65 -19.03 8.82 -13.40
C SER A 65 -19.38 7.52 -14.12
N THR A 66 -18.39 6.68 -14.47
CA THR A 66 -18.63 5.39 -15.13
C THR A 66 -19.05 4.32 -14.12
N PRO A 67 -19.88 3.34 -14.52
CA PRO A 67 -20.15 2.17 -13.68
C PRO A 67 -18.85 1.43 -13.30
N HIS A 68 -18.78 0.91 -12.08
CA HIS A 68 -17.70 0.05 -11.63
C HIS A 68 -18.23 -1.34 -11.32
N PRO A 69 -17.48 -2.41 -11.66
CA PRO A 69 -17.80 -3.74 -11.17
C PRO A 69 -17.80 -3.73 -9.64
N THR A 70 -18.86 -4.30 -9.08
CA THR A 70 -19.02 -4.55 -7.64
C THR A 70 -19.37 -6.02 -7.48
N PRO A 71 -18.45 -6.85 -6.95
CA PRO A 71 -17.10 -6.52 -6.47
C PRO A 71 -16.12 -6.14 -7.61
N LEU A 72 -14.99 -5.53 -7.25
CA LEU A 72 -13.87 -5.36 -8.20
C LEU A 72 -13.34 -6.75 -8.63
N PRO A 73 -12.97 -6.97 -9.89
CA PRO A 73 -12.51 -8.28 -10.33
C PRO A 73 -11.28 -8.78 -9.56
N ARG A 74 -10.22 -7.96 -9.44
CA ARG A 74 -8.97 -8.37 -8.80
C ARG A 74 -8.33 -7.24 -8.00
N ALA A 75 -7.90 -7.57 -6.78
CA ALA A 75 -7.11 -6.70 -5.93
C ALA A 75 -5.80 -7.38 -5.50
N ALA A 76 -4.83 -6.59 -5.04
CA ALA A 76 -3.64 -7.07 -4.33
C ALA A 76 -3.55 -6.43 -2.94
N ASP A 77 -3.21 -7.22 -1.93
CA ASP A 77 -2.81 -6.76 -0.59
C ASP A 77 -1.29 -6.85 -0.48
N CYS A 78 -0.62 -5.70 -0.45
CA CYS A 78 0.84 -5.57 -0.51
C CYS A 78 1.40 -5.29 0.90
N GLY A 79 2.31 -6.15 1.37
CA GLY A 79 2.69 -6.20 2.78
C GLY A 79 1.53 -6.71 3.63
N ALA A 80 0.87 -7.78 3.16
CA ALA A 80 -0.42 -8.21 3.71
C ALA A 80 -0.35 -8.71 5.16
N GLY A 81 0.85 -9.10 5.63
CA GLY A 81 1.03 -9.78 6.90
C GLY A 81 0.08 -10.98 7.00
N ILE A 82 -0.62 -11.08 8.14
CA ILE A 82 -1.59 -12.16 8.38
C ILE A 82 -2.93 -11.97 7.63
N GLY A 83 -3.01 -11.00 6.72
CA GLY A 83 -4.21 -10.69 5.95
C GLY A 83 -5.25 -9.90 6.73
N ARG A 84 -4.84 -9.04 7.67
CA ARG A 84 -5.75 -8.17 8.43
C ARG A 84 -6.59 -7.30 7.48
N ILE A 85 -5.94 -6.70 6.48
CA ILE A 85 -6.59 -5.88 5.46
C ILE A 85 -7.38 -6.75 4.48
N THR A 86 -6.77 -7.83 3.99
CA THR A 86 -7.45 -8.85 3.17
C THR A 86 -8.79 -9.26 3.75
N LYS A 87 -8.81 -9.80 4.97
CA LYS A 87 -10.01 -10.36 5.63
C LYS A 87 -10.93 -9.28 6.16
N GLY A 88 -10.38 -8.19 6.70
CA GLY A 88 -11.18 -7.11 7.28
C GLY A 88 -11.84 -6.21 6.25
N PHE A 89 -11.34 -6.19 5.00
CA PHE A 89 -11.75 -5.20 4.01
C PHE A 89 -11.72 -5.71 2.57
N LEU A 90 -10.59 -6.17 2.04
CA LEU A 90 -10.44 -6.36 0.58
C LEU A 90 -11.36 -7.46 0.01
N VAL A 91 -11.53 -8.58 0.71
CA VAL A 91 -12.45 -9.65 0.27
C VAL A 91 -13.93 -9.22 0.28
N ASN A 92 -14.26 -8.10 0.92
CA ASN A 92 -15.62 -7.55 0.89
C ASN A 92 -15.85 -6.63 -0.32
N VAL A 93 -14.80 -6.26 -1.05
CA VAL A 93 -14.87 -5.27 -2.13
C VAL A 93 -14.26 -5.75 -3.46
N ALA A 94 -13.56 -6.88 -3.45
CA ALA A 94 -12.96 -7.54 -4.60
C ALA A 94 -13.33 -9.03 -4.65
N ALA A 95 -13.47 -9.60 -5.86
CA ALA A 95 -13.79 -11.00 -6.06
C ALA A 95 -12.59 -11.91 -5.77
N ARG A 96 -11.38 -11.45 -6.11
CA ARG A 96 -10.11 -12.14 -5.85
C ARG A 96 -9.08 -11.17 -5.26
N VAL A 97 -8.39 -11.58 -4.20
CA VAL A 97 -7.33 -10.79 -3.54
C VAL A 97 -6.03 -11.57 -3.55
N ASP A 98 -5.07 -11.12 -4.36
CA ASP A 98 -3.70 -11.67 -4.32
C ASP A 98 -2.94 -11.08 -3.13
N ILE A 99 -2.00 -11.86 -2.60
CA ILE A 99 -1.26 -11.56 -1.37
C ILE A 99 0.21 -11.42 -1.73
N VAL A 100 0.85 -10.31 -1.33
CA VAL A 100 2.29 -10.10 -1.46
C VAL A 100 2.87 -9.85 -0.09
N GLU A 101 3.65 -10.80 0.42
CA GLU A 101 4.14 -10.80 1.80
C GLU A 101 5.42 -11.64 1.93
N PRO A 102 6.59 -11.02 2.24
CA PRO A 102 7.84 -11.75 2.32
C PRO A 102 7.94 -12.74 3.50
N VAL A 103 7.21 -12.52 4.60
CA VAL A 103 7.31 -13.33 5.81
C VAL A 103 6.32 -14.50 5.78
N LYS A 104 6.82 -15.67 5.40
CA LYS A 104 6.01 -16.89 5.18
C LYS A 104 5.09 -17.26 6.35
N LYS A 105 5.55 -17.12 7.60
CA LYS A 105 4.72 -17.45 8.77
C LYS A 105 3.46 -16.58 8.89
N PHE A 106 3.45 -15.40 8.27
CA PHE A 106 2.26 -14.55 8.23
C PHE A 106 1.28 -15.01 7.15
N THR A 107 1.76 -15.39 5.97
CA THR A 107 0.88 -15.97 4.94
C THR A 107 0.32 -17.33 5.36
N ASP A 108 1.08 -18.12 6.12
CA ASP A 108 0.60 -19.39 6.68
C ASP A 108 -0.58 -19.14 7.63
N GLU A 109 -0.50 -18.14 8.52
CA GLU A 109 -1.61 -17.70 9.38
C GLU A 109 -2.79 -17.15 8.57
N LEU A 110 -2.52 -16.37 7.52
CA LEU A 110 -3.54 -15.85 6.62
C LEU A 110 -4.35 -16.99 6.00
N VAL A 111 -3.70 -18.03 5.49
CA VAL A 111 -4.36 -19.19 4.86
C VAL A 111 -5.09 -20.04 5.88
N ALA A 112 -4.51 -20.24 7.08
CA ALA A 112 -5.09 -21.10 8.11
C ALA A 112 -6.40 -20.53 8.70
N ALA A 113 -6.48 -19.21 8.90
CA ALA A 113 -7.67 -18.59 9.48
C ALA A 113 -8.78 -18.37 8.42
N PRO A 114 -10.05 -18.66 8.74
CA PRO A 114 -11.15 -18.57 7.78
C PRO A 114 -11.40 -17.15 7.29
N LEU A 115 -11.94 -17.04 6.07
CA LEU A 115 -12.48 -15.78 5.55
C LEU A 115 -13.77 -15.39 6.29
N PRO A 116 -14.10 -14.09 6.37
CA PRO A 116 -15.33 -13.64 7.02
C PRO A 116 -16.57 -14.16 6.29
N THR A 117 -17.56 -14.57 7.07
CA THR A 117 -18.90 -14.86 6.55
C THR A 117 -19.58 -13.55 6.12
N PRO A 118 -20.21 -13.50 4.94
CA PRO A 118 -21.00 -12.34 4.54
C PRO A 118 -22.08 -12.01 5.58
N THR A 119 -22.28 -10.72 5.85
CA THR A 119 -23.32 -10.26 6.77
C THR A 119 -24.69 -10.13 6.11
N LYS A 120 -24.75 -10.21 4.77
CA LYS A 120 -25.98 -10.11 3.97
C LYS A 120 -26.13 -11.32 3.05
N PRO A 121 -27.36 -11.83 2.82
CA PRO A 121 -27.59 -13.05 2.02
C PRO A 121 -27.14 -12.95 0.56
N ASP A 122 -27.16 -11.75 -0.02
CA ASP A 122 -26.81 -11.45 -1.41
C ASP A 122 -25.34 -11.06 -1.60
N GLN A 123 -24.62 -10.84 -0.50
CA GLN A 123 -23.20 -10.48 -0.53
C GLN A 123 -22.35 -11.74 -0.60
N LYS A 124 -21.42 -11.78 -1.57
CA LYS A 124 -20.38 -12.80 -1.64
C LYS A 124 -19.09 -12.26 -1.04
N THR A 125 -18.42 -13.06 -0.21
CA THR A 125 -17.04 -12.84 0.18
C THR A 125 -16.14 -13.26 -0.99
N GLY A 126 -15.20 -12.41 -1.36
CA GLY A 126 -14.16 -12.74 -2.34
C GLY A 126 -13.22 -13.83 -1.83
N GLU A 127 -12.40 -14.36 -2.73
CA GLU A 127 -11.45 -15.42 -2.44
C GLU A 127 -10.02 -14.90 -2.31
N ILE A 128 -9.18 -15.67 -1.62
CA ILE A 128 -7.72 -15.49 -1.68
C ILE A 128 -7.24 -16.00 -3.03
N GLY A 129 -6.51 -15.15 -3.74
CA GLY A 129 -5.89 -15.46 -5.01
C GLY A 129 -4.49 -16.04 -4.84
N GLN A 130 -3.56 -15.58 -5.65
CA GLN A 130 -2.18 -16.02 -5.59
C GLN A 130 -1.45 -15.43 -4.38
N ILE A 131 -0.60 -16.23 -3.75
CA ILE A 131 0.26 -15.81 -2.64
C ILE A 131 1.69 -15.74 -3.15
N TYR A 132 2.30 -14.57 -2.98
CA TYR A 132 3.66 -14.26 -3.38
C TYR A 132 4.52 -14.02 -2.14
N ASN A 133 5.39 -14.98 -1.81
CA ASN A 133 6.28 -14.91 -0.64
C ASN A 133 7.64 -14.30 -0.96
N PHE A 134 7.63 -13.04 -1.37
CA PHE A 134 8.83 -12.23 -1.60
C PHE A 134 8.51 -10.75 -1.35
N GLY A 135 9.54 -9.91 -1.28
CA GLY A 135 9.39 -8.50 -0.98
C GLY A 135 8.80 -7.68 -2.14
N LEU A 136 8.27 -6.50 -1.82
CA LEU A 136 7.69 -5.59 -2.82
C LEU A 136 8.73 -5.12 -3.85
N GLN A 137 10.01 -5.04 -3.48
CA GLN A 137 11.11 -4.73 -4.38
C GLN A 137 11.25 -5.73 -5.54
N ASP A 138 10.81 -6.97 -5.35
CA ASP A 138 10.90 -8.06 -6.33
C ASP A 138 9.55 -8.38 -6.99
N TRP A 139 8.44 -7.91 -6.43
CA TRP A 139 7.12 -8.17 -7.01
C TRP A 139 6.85 -7.33 -8.26
N ALA A 140 6.41 -8.00 -9.32
CA ALA A 140 5.88 -7.40 -10.54
C ALA A 140 4.45 -7.92 -10.77
N PRO A 141 3.41 -7.07 -10.66
CA PRO A 141 2.05 -7.48 -11.00
C PRO A 141 1.94 -7.81 -12.49
N GLU A 142 1.11 -8.81 -12.82
CA GLU A 142 0.72 -9.09 -14.20
C GLU A 142 0.19 -7.82 -14.87
N PRO A 143 0.70 -7.43 -16.05
CA PRO A 143 0.27 -6.22 -16.73
C PRO A 143 -1.25 -6.18 -16.91
N ARG A 144 -1.85 -5.01 -16.65
CA ARG A 144 -3.28 -4.76 -16.87
C ARG A 144 -4.25 -5.71 -16.14
N SER A 145 -3.87 -6.20 -14.96
CA SER A 145 -4.62 -7.25 -14.25
C SER A 145 -5.29 -6.79 -12.95
N TYR A 146 -4.87 -5.70 -12.34
CA TYR A 146 -5.34 -5.29 -11.01
C TYR A 146 -6.24 -4.06 -11.06
N ASN A 147 -7.42 -4.16 -10.46
CA ASN A 147 -8.33 -3.04 -10.30
C ASN A 147 -8.00 -2.21 -9.04
N LEU A 148 -7.36 -2.83 -8.06
CA LEU A 148 -6.92 -2.19 -6.83
C LEU A 148 -5.61 -2.81 -6.36
N ILE A 149 -4.57 -2.01 -6.16
CA ILE A 149 -3.33 -2.43 -5.50
C ILE A 149 -3.27 -1.68 -4.17
N TRP A 150 -3.43 -2.39 -3.06
CA TRP A 150 -3.51 -1.79 -1.73
C TRP A 150 -2.18 -1.94 -0.99
N ASN A 151 -1.62 -0.82 -0.55
CA ASN A 151 -0.37 -0.77 0.21
C ASN A 151 -0.65 -0.10 1.54
N GLN A 152 -0.37 -0.80 2.64
CA GLN A 152 -0.58 -0.23 3.97
C GLN A 152 0.53 -0.65 4.92
N TRP A 153 1.22 0.35 5.50
CA TRP A 153 2.32 0.15 6.46
C TRP A 153 3.38 -0.84 5.99
N CYS A 154 3.85 -0.65 4.77
CA CYS A 154 4.82 -1.55 4.14
C CYS A 154 5.80 -0.82 3.23
N LEU A 155 5.50 0.43 2.83
CA LEU A 155 6.34 1.18 1.90
C LEU A 155 7.53 1.84 2.61
N GLY A 156 7.47 1.97 3.94
CA GLY A 156 8.61 2.37 4.76
C GLY A 156 9.82 1.42 4.67
N HIS A 157 9.61 0.16 4.27
CA HIS A 157 10.69 -0.84 4.13
C HIS A 157 11.38 -0.85 2.76
N LEU A 158 10.96 0.02 1.84
CA LEU A 158 11.63 0.22 0.56
C LEU A 158 12.46 1.49 0.61
N THR A 159 13.62 1.50 -0.04
CA THR A 159 14.32 2.76 -0.35
C THR A 159 13.48 3.61 -1.31
N ASP A 160 13.76 4.90 -1.43
CA ASP A 160 13.05 5.80 -2.35
C ASP A 160 13.15 5.29 -3.79
N THR A 161 14.34 4.80 -4.19
CA THR A 161 14.57 4.22 -5.53
C THR A 161 13.75 2.94 -5.73
N GLN A 162 13.72 2.06 -4.72
CA GLN A 162 12.94 0.83 -4.77
C GLN A 162 11.44 1.12 -4.81
N LEU A 163 10.97 2.09 -4.04
CA LEU A 163 9.58 2.52 -3.99
C LEU A 163 9.12 3.08 -5.34
N VAL A 164 9.90 3.96 -5.97
CA VAL A 164 9.58 4.47 -7.31
C VAL A 164 9.53 3.34 -8.34
N THR A 165 10.51 2.42 -8.30
CA THR A 165 10.57 1.28 -9.23
C THR A 165 9.36 0.35 -9.03
N TYR A 166 9.03 0.04 -7.79
CA TYR A 166 7.86 -0.73 -7.39
C TYR A 166 6.56 -0.08 -7.89
N LEU A 167 6.38 1.22 -7.64
CA LEU A 167 5.18 1.95 -8.07
C LEU A 167 5.04 2.03 -9.61
N ARG A 168 6.16 2.09 -10.35
CA ARG A 168 6.14 2.00 -11.82
C ARG A 168 5.63 0.64 -12.28
N ARG A 169 6.07 -0.47 -11.68
CA ARG A 169 5.52 -1.81 -11.97
C ARG A 169 4.05 -1.91 -11.61
N CYS A 170 3.65 -1.37 -10.47
CA CYS A 170 2.23 -1.31 -10.07
C CYS A 170 1.38 -0.54 -11.08
N LYS A 171 1.89 0.56 -11.64
CA LYS A 171 1.23 1.33 -12.70
C LYS A 171 0.95 0.47 -13.93
N GLU A 172 1.93 -0.32 -14.38
CA GLU A 172 1.78 -1.26 -15.51
C GLU A 172 0.79 -2.40 -15.19
N GLY A 173 0.72 -2.82 -13.93
CA GLY A 173 -0.22 -3.82 -13.44
C GLY A 173 -1.68 -3.35 -13.37
N LEU A 174 -1.96 -2.04 -13.41
CA LEU A 174 -3.32 -1.52 -13.32
C LEU A 174 -4.16 -1.92 -14.54
N ALA A 175 -5.34 -2.48 -14.29
CA ALA A 175 -6.32 -2.91 -15.28
C ALA A 175 -7.02 -1.74 -15.99
N VAL A 176 -6.24 -0.85 -16.61
CA VAL A 176 -6.70 0.27 -17.44
C VAL A 176 -6.73 -0.21 -18.90
N LYS A 177 -7.82 0.06 -19.63
CA LYS A 177 -7.84 -0.16 -21.08
C LYS A 177 -7.13 0.99 -21.81
N PRO A 178 -6.44 0.72 -22.94
CA PRO A 178 -5.88 1.78 -23.77
C PRO A 178 -6.97 2.75 -24.24
N ASN A 179 -6.57 3.99 -24.59
CA ASN A 179 -7.47 5.02 -25.08
C ASN A 179 -8.39 4.50 -26.21
N PRO A 180 -9.65 4.97 -26.32
CA PRO A 180 -10.64 4.51 -27.31
C PRO A 180 -10.30 4.69 -28.80
N GLY A 181 -9.04 4.98 -29.16
CA GLY A 181 -8.51 4.88 -30.53
C GLY A 181 -7.89 3.52 -30.85
N ALA A 182 -7.84 2.57 -29.89
CA ALA A 182 -7.42 1.20 -30.12
C ALA A 182 -8.65 0.31 -30.31
N GLU A 183 -8.95 0.02 -31.57
CA GLU A 183 -10.04 -0.85 -32.03
C GLU A 183 -10.00 -2.21 -31.30
N ASN A 184 -10.94 -2.43 -30.38
CA ASN A 184 -11.37 -3.77 -29.96
C ASN A 184 -12.70 -3.64 -29.18
N GLU A 185 -13.77 -4.00 -29.88
CA GLU A 185 -15.16 -3.96 -29.42
C GLU A 185 -15.41 -4.99 -28.31
N GLY A 186 -16.23 -4.61 -27.32
CA GLY A 186 -16.97 -5.59 -26.51
C GLY A 186 -16.68 -5.68 -25.01
N ALA A 187 -15.73 -4.92 -24.43
CA ALA A 187 -15.58 -4.89 -22.96
C ALA A 187 -15.82 -3.48 -22.39
N VAL A 188 -16.79 -3.42 -21.47
CA VAL A 188 -17.23 -2.24 -20.72
C VAL A 188 -16.01 -1.51 -20.12
N PRO A 189 -15.88 -0.18 -20.30
CA PRO A 189 -14.71 0.57 -19.83
C PRO A 189 -14.57 0.47 -18.30
N PHE A 190 -13.38 0.09 -17.82
CA PHE A 190 -13.02 0.24 -16.42
C PHE A 190 -12.16 1.51 -16.27
N ALA A 191 -12.79 2.61 -15.84
CA ALA A 191 -12.11 3.91 -15.66
C ALA A 191 -11.50 4.11 -14.26
N GLY A 192 -11.45 3.06 -13.43
CA GLY A 192 -11.20 3.17 -11.99
C GLY A 192 -10.21 2.16 -11.42
N ALA A 193 -9.06 1.97 -12.06
CA ALA A 193 -7.95 1.21 -11.45
C ALA A 193 -7.14 2.14 -10.55
N TRP A 194 -6.84 1.69 -9.34
CA TRP A 194 -6.12 2.51 -8.37
C TRP A 194 -4.97 1.76 -7.71
N ILE A 195 -3.89 2.49 -7.46
CA ILE A 195 -2.94 2.16 -6.40
C ILE A 195 -3.37 2.98 -5.18
N VAL A 196 -3.57 2.33 -4.04
CA VAL A 196 -3.85 3.00 -2.78
C VAL A 196 -2.65 2.83 -1.86
N VAL A 197 -2.23 3.93 -1.26
CA VAL A 197 -1.17 3.97 -0.24
C VAL A 197 -1.80 4.50 1.05
N LYS A 198 -1.66 3.77 2.15
CA LYS A 198 -2.08 4.20 3.49
C LYS A 198 -0.90 4.05 4.45
N GLU A 199 -0.27 5.17 4.82
CA GLU A 199 1.00 5.16 5.53
C GLU A 199 1.06 6.18 6.67
N ASN A 200 2.00 5.94 7.59
CA ASN A 200 2.42 6.91 8.59
C ASN A 200 3.07 8.12 7.93
N MET A 201 2.97 9.27 8.60
CA MET A 201 3.54 10.52 8.14
C MET A 201 4.49 11.10 9.17
N SER A 202 5.69 11.46 8.72
CA SER A 202 6.67 12.12 9.57
C SER A 202 6.09 13.42 10.10
N THR A 203 6.35 13.65 11.38
CA THR A 203 6.01 14.87 12.11
C THR A 203 7.26 15.59 12.59
N ASP A 204 8.43 15.27 12.02
CA ASP A 204 9.67 15.97 12.33
C ASP A 204 9.51 17.48 12.07
N SER A 205 9.95 18.30 13.01
CA SER A 205 9.75 19.75 12.95
C SER A 205 10.48 20.43 11.79
N MET A 206 11.50 19.76 11.23
CA MET A 206 12.27 20.23 10.09
C MET A 206 11.79 19.61 8.77
N GLU A 207 10.64 18.93 8.77
CA GLU A 207 10.07 18.22 7.61
C GLU A 207 11.01 17.17 7.02
N ASN A 208 11.75 16.47 7.88
CA ASN A 208 12.60 15.36 7.46
C ASN A 208 11.88 14.01 7.52
N ASP A 209 12.34 13.07 6.70
CA ASP A 209 12.00 11.65 6.86
C ASP A 209 12.72 11.08 8.10
N ILE A 210 12.09 10.15 8.81
CA ILE A 210 12.61 9.57 10.06
C ILE A 210 12.92 8.10 9.84
N PHE A 211 14.16 7.68 10.06
CA PHE A 211 14.55 6.27 10.09
C PHE A 211 14.26 5.64 11.45
N ASP A 212 13.64 4.46 11.44
CA ASP A 212 13.43 3.61 12.60
C ASP A 212 14.42 2.44 12.58
N GLU A 213 15.32 2.43 13.56
CA GLU A 213 16.32 1.38 13.69
C GLU A 213 15.74 0.03 14.13
N GLN A 214 14.54 -0.02 14.71
CA GLN A 214 13.96 -1.24 15.28
C GLN A 214 13.54 -2.21 14.19
N ASP A 215 12.79 -1.74 13.21
CA ASP A 215 12.25 -2.53 12.10
C ASP A 215 12.90 -2.23 10.75
N SER A 216 13.90 -1.34 10.74
CA SER A 216 14.62 -0.86 9.57
C SER A 216 13.65 -0.33 8.51
N SER A 217 12.92 0.72 8.89
CA SER A 217 11.95 1.40 8.05
C SER A 217 12.13 2.91 8.08
N VAL A 218 11.54 3.59 7.10
CA VAL A 218 11.47 5.05 7.07
C VAL A 218 10.03 5.53 7.09
N THR A 219 9.75 6.41 8.04
CA THR A 219 8.53 7.22 8.06
C THR A 219 8.78 8.50 7.26
N ARG A 220 8.16 8.60 6.08
CA ARG A 220 8.34 9.72 5.15
C ARG A 220 7.42 10.90 5.42
N THR A 221 7.75 12.07 4.92
CA THR A 221 6.86 13.24 4.88
C THR A 221 5.79 13.15 3.77
N ASP A 222 4.70 13.91 3.91
CA ASP A 222 3.65 13.99 2.86
C ASP A 222 4.24 14.55 1.55
N ALA A 223 5.13 15.54 1.66
CA ALA A 223 5.84 16.12 0.53
C ALA A 223 6.69 15.06 -0.19
N LYS A 224 7.43 14.23 0.55
CA LYS A 224 8.23 13.13 0.00
C LYS A 224 7.35 12.13 -0.75
N PHE A 225 6.27 11.61 -0.14
CA PHE A 225 5.40 10.66 -0.84
C PHE A 225 4.85 11.23 -2.14
N ARG A 226 4.38 12.48 -2.15
CA ARG A 226 3.89 13.15 -3.37
C ARG A 226 4.95 13.26 -4.45
N ALA A 227 6.19 13.57 -4.08
CA ALA A 227 7.31 13.64 -5.00
C ALA A 227 7.60 12.27 -5.64
N LEU A 228 7.67 11.20 -4.82
CA LEU A 228 7.91 9.84 -5.28
C LEU A 228 6.77 9.32 -6.18
N PHE A 229 5.51 9.64 -5.86
CA PHE A 229 4.37 9.30 -6.71
C PHE A 229 4.49 9.96 -8.09
N LYS A 230 4.83 11.26 -8.12
CA LYS A 230 5.05 11.99 -9.37
C LYS A 230 6.22 11.40 -10.16
N GLU A 231 7.32 11.05 -9.50
CA GLU A 231 8.48 10.41 -10.13
C GLU A 231 8.15 9.03 -10.73
N ALA A 232 7.23 8.29 -10.12
CA ALA A 232 6.69 7.04 -10.66
C ALA A 232 5.73 7.25 -11.86
N GLY A 233 5.42 8.49 -12.22
CA GLY A 233 4.42 8.85 -13.24
C GLY A 233 3.01 8.47 -12.81
N LEU A 234 2.71 8.71 -11.53
CA LEU A 234 1.39 8.52 -10.94
C LEU A 234 0.80 9.86 -10.53
N ARG A 235 -0.49 10.03 -10.77
CA ARG A 235 -1.26 11.20 -10.35
C ARG A 235 -2.09 10.88 -9.11
N LEU A 236 -2.01 11.76 -8.11
CA LEU A 236 -2.89 11.73 -6.96
C LEU A 236 -4.30 12.18 -7.34
N VAL A 237 -5.31 11.33 -7.09
CA VAL A 237 -6.72 11.63 -7.40
C VAL A 237 -7.59 11.86 -6.16
N SER A 238 -7.16 11.35 -5.00
CA SER A 238 -7.84 11.61 -3.72
C SER A 238 -6.87 11.37 -2.56
N THR A 239 -7.03 12.10 -1.45
CA THR A 239 -6.29 11.86 -0.22
C THR A 239 -7.11 12.25 1.00
N GLU A 240 -6.99 11.50 2.09
CA GLU A 240 -7.63 11.80 3.38
C GLU A 240 -6.66 11.49 4.53
N LEU A 241 -6.78 12.24 5.64
CA LEU A 241 -6.16 11.84 6.91
C LEU A 241 -7.07 10.84 7.63
N GLN A 242 -6.48 9.78 8.17
CA GLN A 242 -7.16 8.85 9.06
C GLN A 242 -7.61 9.58 10.32
N LYS A 243 -8.87 9.36 10.72
CA LYS A 243 -9.46 9.98 11.90
C LYS A 243 -9.65 8.96 13.02
N GLY A 244 -9.67 9.45 14.25
CA GLY A 244 -10.01 8.67 15.45
C GLY A 244 -8.91 7.73 15.95
N PHE A 245 -7.68 7.88 15.47
CA PHE A 245 -6.52 7.25 16.09
C PHE A 245 -6.11 8.01 17.36
N PRO A 246 -5.44 7.34 18.32
CA PRO A 246 -4.76 7.99 19.44
C PRO A 246 -3.81 9.10 18.98
N ARG A 247 -3.65 10.16 19.80
CA ARG A 247 -2.86 11.35 19.44
C ARG A 247 -1.34 11.13 19.52
N ASP A 248 -0.92 10.07 20.20
CA ASP A 248 0.45 9.63 20.39
C ASP A 248 0.99 8.82 19.19
N LEU A 249 0.13 8.45 18.23
CA LEU A 249 0.55 7.82 16.99
C LEU A 249 0.87 8.85 15.90
N TYR A 250 1.73 8.47 14.96
CA TYR A 250 1.92 9.25 13.74
C TYR A 250 0.57 9.47 13.03
N PRO A 251 0.36 10.67 12.44
CA PRO A 251 -0.77 10.86 11.55
C PRO A 251 -0.67 9.88 10.38
N VAL A 252 -1.77 9.22 10.07
CA VAL A 252 -1.84 8.28 8.93
C VAL A 252 -2.61 8.93 7.80
N ARG A 253 -2.06 8.87 6.59
CA ARG A 253 -2.69 9.43 5.38
C ARG A 253 -2.96 8.33 4.38
N ILE A 254 -4.12 8.41 3.74
CA ILE A 254 -4.48 7.58 2.59
C ILE A 254 -4.38 8.40 1.30
N TYR A 255 -3.85 7.79 0.24
CA TYR A 255 -3.67 8.35 -1.09
C TYR A 255 -4.24 7.38 -2.12
N ALA A 256 -5.07 7.87 -3.03
CA ALA A 256 -5.46 7.14 -4.23
C ALA A 256 -4.72 7.69 -5.43
N LEU A 257 -4.02 6.82 -6.15
CA LEU A 257 -3.18 7.13 -7.29
C LEU A 257 -3.73 6.46 -8.55
N ARG A 258 -3.51 7.09 -9.70
CA ARG A 258 -3.73 6.51 -11.04
C ARG A 258 -2.50 6.73 -11.90
N ALA A 259 -2.39 5.94 -12.97
CA ALA A 259 -1.49 6.26 -14.06
C ALA A 259 -1.75 7.69 -14.56
N GLU A 260 -0.68 8.46 -14.76
CA GLU A 260 -0.73 9.75 -15.47
C GLU A 260 -1.12 9.55 -16.94
#